data_AF-A0A5C6TRC9-F1
#
_entry.id   AF-A0A5C6TRC9-F1
#
_cell.length_a   1.000
_cell.length_b   1.000
_cell.length_c   1.000
_cell.angle_alpha   90.00
_cell.angle_beta   90.00
_cell.angle_gamma   90.00
#
_symmetry.space_group_name_H-M   'P 1'
#
loop_
_entity.id
_entity.type
_entity.pdbx_description
1 polymer ?
#
loop_
_entity_poly.entity_id
_entity_poly.type
_entity_poly.pdbx_seq_one_letter_code
_entity_poly.pdbx_strand_id
1 'polypeptide(L)'
;MRMIFTLKLTTALGLLALTACQQPQDNGAGLDNQALAEGAALPPLENETADAVAPGADALPAAAPIAYQAAPATAAGYAPIARADTLLETIGDAPPDYVFDYDGVAPYGWQTADDYRVYAEPIDDGYRYYYYAPDADAPFLVRDPGYSYGYEGGRLIAVYDSGGRYISGDAARRRAAVASRYYARARALRAASARDNRHAIEASRWARQQRRVADARRDWDRARARQVEWQAAQARQRADAAEQARRNEERRARAEAAQRFQQWRQNSFRGAPPRLYEPNSSRAARALAEREDAARRASAQRRAEAQRRQADERARRGQQARDHDARQQAERQRDARQRDAQQQRQAQQRDAQREAQQRQAQQREAQQRQAEQRQAQQREAQQRQAHQREAQRQAQQREAQQRQAHQREAQQRQAHQREAQQRQAQQREAQRQAQQREAQQRQARQRAEQAQARQRAAQAQARQHAEQAQAQARQRAAQARQQAARPQRQQPQPQGHARHAAPANSQEAQERRRPN
;
A
#
# COMPACT_ATOMS: atom_id res chain seq x y z
N MET A 1 17.80 41.45 -47.25
CA MET A 1 18.48 42.72 -46.90
C MET A 1 19.06 42.58 -45.50
N ARG A 2 20.38 42.74 -45.39
CA ARG A 2 21.16 42.82 -44.14
C ARG A 2 21.07 44.24 -43.56
N MET A 3 21.15 44.36 -42.23
CA MET A 3 21.80 45.40 -41.37
C MET A 3 21.28 45.13 -39.94
N ILE A 4 22.01 44.67 -38.91
CA ILE A 4 23.31 45.02 -38.28
C ILE A 4 23.44 46.51 -37.92
N PHE A 5 23.90 46.74 -36.67
CA PHE A 5 24.32 47.97 -35.95
C PHE A 5 23.36 48.35 -34.79
N THR A 6 23.76 48.63 -33.53
CA THR A 6 25.08 48.70 -32.85
C THR A 6 24.83 48.68 -31.34
N LEU A 7 25.78 48.10 -30.60
CA LEU A 7 25.96 48.23 -29.15
C LEU A 7 26.56 49.61 -28.81
N LYS A 8 26.09 50.30 -27.76
CA LYS A 8 26.90 51.28 -27.02
C LYS A 8 26.74 51.09 -25.51
N LEU A 9 27.85 50.67 -24.90
CA LEU A 9 28.16 50.74 -23.49
C LEU A 9 28.46 52.20 -23.13
N THR A 10 27.97 52.70 -21.99
CA THR A 10 28.58 53.87 -21.35
C THR A 10 28.37 53.80 -19.84
N THR A 11 29.49 53.61 -19.15
CA THR A 11 29.64 53.66 -17.69
C THR A 11 29.89 55.11 -17.29
N ALA A 12 29.24 55.62 -16.25
CA ALA A 12 29.67 56.83 -15.56
C ALA A 12 29.38 56.70 -14.06
N LEU A 13 30.47 56.67 -13.27
CA LEU A 13 30.47 56.90 -11.83
C LEU A 13 30.23 58.40 -11.55
N GLY A 14 29.44 58.70 -10.53
CA GLY A 14 29.32 60.04 -9.96
C GLY A 14 28.87 59.97 -8.50
N LEU A 15 29.84 59.95 -7.59
CA LEU A 15 29.66 60.15 -6.14
C LEU A 15 29.47 61.64 -5.85
N LEU A 16 28.35 62.01 -5.23
CA LEU A 16 28.19 63.27 -4.50
C LEU A 16 27.45 62.98 -3.19
N ALA A 17 28.17 63.11 -2.08
CA ALA A 17 27.62 63.15 -0.74
C ALA A 17 27.48 64.61 -0.32
N LEU A 18 26.28 65.03 0.08
CA LEU A 18 26.05 66.16 0.98
C LEU A 18 24.81 65.85 1.84
N THR A 19 25.05 65.80 3.15
CA THR A 19 24.12 65.65 4.26
C THR A 19 23.35 66.94 4.56
N ALA A 20 22.03 66.87 4.75
CA ALA A 20 21.30 67.53 5.85
C ALA A 20 19.79 67.20 5.85
N CYS A 21 19.35 66.55 6.94
CA CYS A 21 18.05 66.54 7.63
C CYS A 21 16.75 66.84 6.87
N GLN A 22 15.89 65.82 6.72
CA GLN A 22 14.47 65.88 7.09
C GLN A 22 13.89 64.44 7.06
N GLN A 23 13.29 63.96 8.16
CA GLN A 23 12.50 62.73 8.16
C GLN A 23 11.26 62.88 7.25
N PRO A 24 10.89 61.81 6.55
CA PRO A 24 9.48 61.41 6.53
C PRO A 24 9.32 59.96 7.00
N GLN A 25 8.40 59.76 7.95
CA GLN A 25 7.75 58.47 8.14
C GLN A 25 6.81 58.26 6.95
N ASP A 26 7.18 57.34 6.06
CA ASP A 26 6.28 56.78 5.05
C ASP A 26 6.42 55.25 5.09
N ASN A 27 5.70 54.63 6.02
CA ASN A 27 5.46 53.18 5.97
C ASN A 27 4.27 52.93 5.05
N GLY A 28 4.55 52.98 3.75
CA GLY A 28 3.62 52.66 2.67
C GLY A 28 4.32 51.81 1.61
N ALA A 29 4.93 50.70 2.03
CA ALA A 29 5.44 49.71 1.08
C ALA A 29 4.27 48.84 0.62
N GLY A 30 3.65 49.23 -0.49
CA GLY A 30 2.87 48.31 -1.31
C GLY A 30 3.74 47.11 -1.65
N LEU A 31 3.41 45.97 -1.05
CA LEU A 31 4.06 44.71 -1.38
C LEU A 31 3.36 44.16 -2.62
N ASP A 32 4.06 44.27 -3.75
CA ASP A 32 3.74 43.56 -4.98
C ASP A 32 3.54 42.07 -4.66
N ASN A 33 2.28 41.64 -4.68
CA ASN A 33 1.82 40.29 -4.32
C ASN A 33 2.21 39.22 -5.37
N GLN A 34 3.19 39.51 -6.23
CA GLN A 34 3.48 38.75 -7.45
C GLN A 34 4.71 37.83 -7.39
N ALA A 35 5.30 37.57 -6.22
CA ALA A 35 6.48 36.69 -6.13
C ALA A 35 6.62 35.87 -4.82
N LEU A 36 5.52 35.33 -4.27
CA LEU A 36 5.58 34.46 -3.07
C LEU A 36 5.27 32.98 -3.32
N ALA A 37 5.36 32.53 -4.57
CA ALA A 37 5.11 31.14 -4.96
C ALA A 37 6.36 30.21 -4.88
N GLU A 38 7.26 30.40 -3.92
CA GLU A 38 8.31 29.43 -3.64
C GLU A 38 8.48 29.21 -2.12
N GLY A 39 7.85 28.14 -1.59
CA GLY A 39 8.11 27.65 -0.24
C GLY A 39 7.16 28.09 0.87
N ALA A 40 5.93 28.51 0.52
CA ALA A 40 4.77 28.71 1.39
C ALA A 40 5.11 29.30 2.79
N ALA A 41 5.49 30.57 2.81
CA ALA A 41 5.34 31.38 4.01
C ALA A 41 3.87 31.81 4.11
N LEU A 42 3.23 31.59 5.27
CA LEU A 42 1.92 32.15 5.56
C LEU A 42 2.13 33.64 5.89
N PRO A 43 1.64 34.60 5.08
CA PRO A 43 1.82 36.02 5.37
C PRO A 43 1.20 36.38 6.72
N PRO A 44 1.82 37.31 7.48
CA PRO A 44 1.23 37.84 8.69
C PRO A 44 -0.05 38.63 8.39
N LEU A 45 -0.87 38.74 9.43
CA LEU A 45 -2.23 39.29 9.49
C LEU A 45 -2.44 40.58 8.68
N GLU A 46 -3.09 40.48 7.51
CA GLU A 46 -3.69 41.64 6.86
C GLU A 46 -5.14 41.34 6.41
N ASN A 47 -6.04 42.17 6.94
CA ASN A 47 -7.44 42.41 6.60
C ASN A 47 -8.48 41.27 6.75
N GLU A 48 -9.31 41.47 7.78
CA GLU A 48 -10.51 40.72 8.11
C GLU A 48 -11.64 40.93 7.09
N THR A 49 -11.66 40.15 6.02
CA THR A 49 -12.92 39.91 5.29
C THR A 49 -13.61 38.69 5.90
N ALA A 50 -14.88 38.82 6.27
CA ALA A 50 -15.70 37.70 6.72
C ALA A 50 -15.61 36.53 5.73
N ASP A 51 -15.48 35.30 6.24
CA ASP A 51 -15.35 34.09 5.42
C ASP A 51 -16.63 33.90 4.59
N ALA A 52 -16.61 34.37 3.34
CA ALA A 52 -17.66 34.04 2.38
C ALA A 52 -17.72 32.51 2.22
N VAL A 53 -18.91 31.97 2.41
CA VAL A 53 -19.20 30.54 2.29
C VAL A 53 -19.82 30.27 0.92
N ALA A 54 -19.50 29.11 0.36
CA ALA A 54 -20.05 28.70 -0.92
C ALA A 54 -21.49 28.23 -0.77
N PRO A 55 -22.32 28.39 -1.82
CA PRO A 55 -23.68 27.89 -1.81
C PRO A 55 -23.76 26.39 -1.54
N GLY A 56 -24.81 26.01 -0.79
CA GLY A 56 -25.24 24.63 -0.60
C GLY A 56 -25.58 23.93 -1.93
N ALA A 57 -25.72 22.60 -1.90
CA ALA A 57 -25.95 21.78 -3.09
C ALA A 57 -27.10 22.27 -3.98
N ASP A 58 -28.21 22.63 -3.36
CA ASP A 58 -29.45 23.00 -4.05
C ASP A 58 -29.41 24.42 -4.63
N ALA A 59 -28.54 25.28 -4.10
CA ALA A 59 -28.31 26.65 -4.57
C ALA A 59 -27.26 26.73 -5.69
N LEU A 60 -26.55 25.64 -5.99
CA LEU A 60 -25.64 25.60 -7.14
C LEU A 60 -26.41 25.67 -8.45
N PRO A 61 -25.82 26.22 -9.54
CA PRO A 61 -26.43 26.15 -10.87
C PRO A 61 -26.79 24.72 -11.28
N ALA A 62 -27.86 24.56 -12.05
CA ALA A 62 -28.20 23.27 -12.63
C ALA A 62 -27.08 22.81 -13.58
N ALA A 63 -26.80 21.51 -13.58
CA ALA A 63 -25.73 20.91 -14.38
C ALA A 63 -26.28 19.79 -15.26
N ALA A 64 -25.56 19.52 -16.36
CA ALA A 64 -25.85 18.39 -17.22
C ALA A 64 -25.88 17.09 -16.39
N PRO A 65 -26.95 16.26 -16.50
CA PRO A 65 -27.06 15.04 -15.72
C PRO A 65 -25.93 14.07 -16.03
N ILE A 66 -25.26 13.58 -14.99
CA ILE A 66 -24.32 12.46 -15.12
C ILE A 66 -25.06 11.13 -14.94
N ALA A 67 -24.67 10.13 -15.73
CA ALA A 67 -25.23 8.79 -15.59
C ALA A 67 -24.79 8.15 -14.26
N TYR A 68 -25.72 7.46 -13.59
CA TYR A 68 -25.40 6.61 -12.44
C TYR A 68 -25.16 5.17 -12.91
N GLN A 69 -23.95 4.68 -12.69
CA GLN A 69 -23.54 3.30 -12.99
C GLN A 69 -22.90 2.71 -11.75
N ALA A 70 -23.72 2.02 -10.94
CA ALA A 70 -23.28 1.52 -9.64
C ALA A 70 -22.09 0.56 -9.75
N ALA A 71 -21.00 0.89 -9.07
CA ALA A 71 -19.96 -0.08 -8.73
C ALA A 71 -20.51 -1.09 -7.70
N PRO A 72 -20.04 -2.33 -7.67
CA PRO A 72 -20.50 -3.30 -6.69
C PRO A 72 -20.14 -2.84 -5.28
N ALA A 73 -21.07 -2.99 -4.31
CA ALA A 73 -20.91 -2.64 -2.89
C ALA A 73 -19.92 -3.56 -2.15
N THR A 74 -18.71 -3.63 -2.69
CA THR A 74 -17.56 -4.42 -2.26
C THR A 74 -16.36 -3.46 -2.19
N ALA A 75 -15.17 -3.98 -1.96
CA ALA A 75 -13.94 -3.17 -2.00
C ALA A 75 -13.80 -2.30 -3.27
N ALA A 76 -14.37 -2.70 -4.42
CA ALA A 76 -14.39 -1.86 -5.62
C ALA A 76 -15.29 -0.62 -5.46
N GLY A 77 -16.50 -0.79 -4.95
CA GLY A 77 -17.42 0.32 -4.66
C GLY A 77 -16.93 1.25 -3.56
N TYR A 78 -16.00 0.82 -2.70
CA TYR A 78 -15.35 1.67 -1.69
C TYR A 78 -14.03 2.29 -2.18
N ALA A 79 -13.55 1.98 -3.39
CA ALA A 79 -12.25 2.44 -3.86
C ALA A 79 -12.11 3.98 -3.92
N PRO A 80 -13.10 4.76 -4.41
CA PRO A 80 -13.00 6.22 -4.45
C PRO A 80 -12.84 6.83 -3.06
N ILE A 81 -13.68 6.37 -2.12
CA ILE A 81 -13.72 6.94 -0.78
C ILE A 81 -12.53 6.49 0.09
N ALA A 82 -12.03 5.27 -0.11
CA ALA A 82 -10.78 4.79 0.50
C ALA A 82 -9.55 5.55 -0.04
N ARG A 83 -9.52 5.89 -1.33
CA ARG A 83 -8.43 6.70 -1.90
C ARG A 83 -8.42 8.12 -1.31
N ALA A 84 -9.59 8.77 -1.23
CA ALA A 84 -9.71 10.11 -0.64
C ALA A 84 -9.26 10.13 0.84
N ASP A 85 -9.53 9.04 1.55
CA ASP A 85 -9.05 8.85 2.91
C ASP A 85 -7.53 8.81 2.99
N THR A 86 -6.88 8.00 2.16
CA THR A 86 -5.41 7.94 2.11
C THR A 86 -4.79 9.32 1.84
N LEU A 87 -5.43 10.17 1.02
CA LEU A 87 -4.98 11.54 0.80
C LEU A 87 -5.13 12.41 2.06
N LEU A 88 -6.24 12.30 2.79
CA LEU A 88 -6.43 13.04 4.04
C LEU A 88 -5.49 12.54 5.16
N GLU A 89 -5.25 11.23 5.26
CA GLU A 89 -4.21 10.66 6.13
C GLU A 89 -2.84 11.23 5.77
N THR A 90 -2.57 11.39 4.46
CA THR A 90 -1.30 11.93 3.96
C THR A 90 -1.11 13.41 4.32
N ILE A 91 -2.16 14.21 4.15
CA ILE A 91 -2.15 15.64 4.44
C ILE A 91 -2.09 15.90 5.96
N GLY A 92 -2.79 15.12 6.78
CA GLY A 92 -2.82 15.32 8.23
C GLY A 92 -3.31 16.73 8.60
N ASP A 93 -2.83 17.26 9.72
CA ASP A 93 -3.17 18.62 10.19
C ASP A 93 -2.31 19.73 9.54
N ALA A 94 -1.63 19.40 8.45
CA ALA A 94 -0.74 20.34 7.78
C ALA A 94 -1.54 21.48 7.14
N PRO A 95 -1.02 22.72 7.20
CA PRO A 95 -1.63 23.86 6.51
C PRO A 95 -1.84 23.59 5.02
N PRO A 96 -2.83 24.20 4.36
CA PRO A 96 -2.94 24.14 2.91
C PRO A 96 -1.65 24.63 2.23
N ASP A 97 -1.47 24.22 0.97
CA ASP A 97 -0.33 24.66 0.16
C ASP A 97 -0.60 26.04 -0.45
N TYR A 98 -1.87 26.34 -0.74
CA TYR A 98 -2.34 27.63 -1.26
C TYR A 98 -3.84 27.83 -0.99
N VAL A 99 -4.31 29.06 -1.19
CA VAL A 99 -5.73 29.37 -1.45
C VAL A 99 -5.88 29.88 -2.89
N PHE A 100 -7.10 29.95 -3.39
CA PHE A 100 -7.39 30.58 -4.67
C PHE A 100 -8.79 31.18 -4.64
N ASP A 101 -9.06 32.20 -5.44
CA ASP A 101 -10.40 32.78 -5.49
C ASP A 101 -11.29 32.06 -6.49
N TYR A 102 -12.53 31.83 -6.09
CA TYR A 102 -13.56 31.28 -6.95
C TYR A 102 -14.92 31.75 -6.45
N ASP A 103 -15.69 32.47 -7.28
CA ASP A 103 -17.11 32.79 -6.99
C ASP A 103 -17.30 33.51 -5.65
N GLY A 104 -16.40 34.46 -5.34
CA GLY A 104 -16.40 35.23 -4.09
C GLY A 104 -15.95 34.45 -2.85
N VAL A 105 -15.61 33.17 -2.98
CA VAL A 105 -15.04 32.35 -1.90
C VAL A 105 -13.57 32.06 -2.15
N ALA A 106 -12.87 31.68 -1.07
CA ALA A 106 -11.46 31.34 -1.13
C ALA A 106 -11.22 29.90 -0.63
N PRO A 107 -11.34 28.87 -1.51
CA PRO A 107 -11.08 27.48 -1.15
C PRO A 107 -9.62 27.23 -0.81
N TYR A 108 -9.39 26.28 0.10
CA TYR A 108 -8.07 25.77 0.43
C TYR A 108 -7.62 24.70 -0.56
N GLY A 109 -6.35 24.70 -0.93
CA GLY A 109 -5.75 23.69 -1.80
C GLY A 109 -4.57 22.98 -1.15
N TRP A 110 -4.58 21.65 -1.25
CA TRP A 110 -3.42 20.80 -0.99
C TRP A 110 -3.04 20.07 -2.28
N GLN A 111 -1.74 19.94 -2.54
CA GLN A 111 -1.16 19.14 -3.60
C GLN A 111 -0.12 18.20 -3.00
N THR A 112 -0.33 16.89 -3.16
CA THR A 112 0.61 15.88 -2.67
C THR A 112 1.82 15.75 -3.60
N ALA A 113 2.87 15.06 -3.15
CA ALA A 113 4.08 14.85 -3.94
C ALA A 113 3.84 14.02 -5.21
N ASP A 114 2.79 13.20 -5.22
CA ASP A 114 2.31 12.40 -6.35
C ASP A 114 1.20 13.10 -7.15
N ASP A 115 1.09 14.43 -7.05
CA ASP A 115 0.21 15.30 -7.85
C ASP A 115 -1.31 15.12 -7.65
N TYR A 116 -1.73 14.39 -6.62
CA TYR A 116 -3.13 14.47 -6.19
C TYR A 116 -3.43 15.84 -5.62
N ARG A 117 -4.67 16.28 -5.82
CA ARG A 117 -5.15 17.57 -5.32
C ARG A 117 -6.38 17.38 -4.47
N VAL A 118 -6.42 18.12 -3.36
CA VAL A 118 -7.58 18.20 -2.48
C VAL A 118 -7.95 19.66 -2.36
N TYR A 119 -9.21 19.99 -2.65
CA TYR A 119 -9.76 21.31 -2.38
C TYR A 119 -10.77 21.23 -1.24
N ALA A 120 -10.74 22.19 -0.32
CA ALA A 120 -11.75 22.35 0.70
C ALA A 120 -12.39 23.73 0.58
N GLU A 121 -13.67 23.74 0.23
CA GLU A 121 -14.48 24.93 0.07
C GLU A 121 -15.36 25.11 1.33
N PRO A 122 -15.34 26.28 1.98
CA PRO A 122 -16.20 26.53 3.13
C PRO A 122 -17.66 26.59 2.70
N ILE A 123 -18.55 26.01 3.49
CA ILE A 123 -20.01 26.07 3.34
C ILE A 123 -20.63 26.36 4.72
N ASP A 124 -21.93 26.68 4.78
CA ASP A 124 -22.63 27.02 6.02
C ASP A 124 -22.38 26.02 7.17
N ASP A 125 -22.40 24.72 6.85
CA ASP A 125 -22.22 23.63 7.81
C ASP A 125 -20.88 22.89 7.62
N GLY A 126 -19.79 23.65 7.46
CA GLY A 126 -18.43 23.11 7.44
C GLY A 126 -17.75 23.22 6.08
N TYR A 127 -17.36 22.08 5.50
CA TYR A 127 -16.55 22.06 4.28
C TYR A 127 -17.05 21.05 3.26
N ARG A 128 -17.03 21.47 2.00
CA ARG A 128 -17.13 20.58 0.85
C ARG A 128 -15.73 20.30 0.31
N TYR A 129 -15.37 19.01 0.24
CA TYR A 129 -14.08 18.54 -0.22
C TYR A 129 -14.18 17.97 -1.63
N TYR A 130 -13.17 18.25 -2.44
CA TYR A 130 -13.04 17.79 -3.81
C TYR A 130 -11.69 17.11 -4.00
N TYR A 131 -11.68 15.89 -4.52
CA TYR A 131 -10.47 15.07 -4.65
C TYR A 131 -10.19 14.76 -6.11
N TYR A 132 -8.99 15.08 -6.56
CA TYR A 132 -8.56 14.92 -7.95
C TYR A 132 -7.37 13.99 -8.02
N ALA A 133 -7.41 13.10 -9.01
CA ALA A 133 -6.25 12.30 -9.38
C ALA A 133 -5.21 13.19 -10.08
N PRO A 134 -3.96 12.72 -10.21
CA PRO A 134 -2.93 13.44 -10.96
C PRO A 134 -3.43 13.79 -12.36
N ASP A 135 -3.18 15.03 -12.78
CA ASP A 135 -3.56 15.57 -14.09
C ASP A 135 -5.07 15.50 -14.44
N ALA A 136 -5.93 15.17 -13.48
CA ALA A 136 -7.36 15.11 -13.72
C ALA A 136 -7.99 16.51 -13.63
N ASP A 137 -8.80 16.83 -14.65
CA ASP A 137 -9.65 18.03 -14.66
C ASP A 137 -10.96 17.83 -13.88
N ALA A 138 -11.28 16.60 -13.52
CA ALA A 138 -12.51 16.21 -12.85
C ALA A 138 -12.23 15.45 -11.54
N PRO A 139 -13.12 15.56 -10.54
CA PRO A 139 -12.92 14.87 -9.28
C PRO A 139 -13.16 13.37 -9.45
N PHE A 140 -12.45 12.56 -8.66
CA PHE A 140 -12.85 11.15 -8.44
C PHE A 140 -13.75 11.01 -7.22
N LEU A 141 -13.75 11.99 -6.31
CA LEU A 141 -14.66 12.06 -5.17
C LEU A 141 -15.01 13.52 -4.86
N VAL A 142 -16.27 13.79 -4.55
CA VAL A 142 -16.70 15.02 -3.87
C VAL A 142 -17.42 14.64 -2.59
N ARG A 143 -17.12 15.31 -1.48
CA ARG A 143 -17.71 15.05 -0.16
C ARG A 143 -18.23 16.33 0.45
N ASP A 144 -19.47 16.31 0.90
CA ASP A 144 -20.03 17.33 1.80
C ASP A 144 -20.32 16.67 3.18
N PRO A 145 -20.83 17.43 4.18
CA PRO A 145 -21.15 16.88 5.50
C PRO A 145 -22.19 15.75 5.49
N GLY A 146 -23.08 15.71 4.50
CA GLY A 146 -24.18 14.75 4.44
C GLY A 146 -23.88 13.51 3.59
N TYR A 147 -23.10 13.66 2.52
CA TYR A 147 -22.88 12.63 1.51
C TYR A 147 -21.50 12.71 0.85
N SER A 148 -21.05 11.57 0.33
CA SER A 148 -19.91 11.51 -0.60
C SER A 148 -20.34 10.93 -1.94
N TYR A 149 -19.73 11.41 -3.02
CA TYR A 149 -20.05 11.07 -4.41
C TYR A 149 -18.78 10.64 -5.13
N GLY A 150 -18.71 9.36 -5.52
CA GLY A 150 -17.58 8.79 -6.24
C GLY A 150 -17.82 8.78 -7.74
N TYR A 151 -16.81 9.24 -8.50
CA TYR A 151 -16.90 9.38 -9.95
C TYR A 151 -15.81 8.57 -10.65
N GLU A 152 -16.17 8.04 -11.83
CA GLU A 152 -15.23 7.41 -12.74
C GLU A 152 -15.69 7.63 -14.18
N GLY A 153 -14.79 8.08 -15.06
CA GLY A 153 -15.09 8.31 -16.47
C GLY A 153 -16.28 9.24 -16.73
N GLY A 154 -16.46 10.27 -15.88
CA GLY A 154 -17.59 11.22 -15.98
C GLY A 154 -18.95 10.69 -15.53
N ARG A 155 -18.98 9.52 -14.86
CA ARG A 155 -20.19 8.89 -14.33
C ARG A 155 -20.15 8.85 -12.80
N LEU A 156 -21.33 8.87 -12.19
CA LEU A 156 -21.47 8.59 -10.75
C LEU A 156 -21.43 7.07 -10.56
N ILE A 157 -20.45 6.58 -9.80
CA ILE A 157 -20.28 5.14 -9.56
C ILE A 157 -20.58 4.71 -8.12
N ALA A 158 -20.55 5.64 -7.18
CA ALA A 158 -20.81 5.36 -5.78
C ALA A 158 -21.39 6.59 -5.07
N VAL A 159 -22.30 6.34 -4.14
CA VAL A 159 -22.84 7.34 -3.21
C VAL A 159 -22.66 6.78 -1.81
N TYR A 160 -22.26 7.62 -0.86
CA TYR A 160 -22.07 7.24 0.53
C TYR A 160 -22.79 8.21 1.45
N ASP A 161 -23.33 7.73 2.57
CA ASP A 161 -23.86 8.61 3.63
C ASP A 161 -22.74 9.39 4.34
N SER A 162 -23.11 10.21 5.32
CA SER A 162 -22.18 11.02 6.12
C SER A 162 -21.13 10.19 6.86
N GLY A 163 -21.44 8.92 7.17
CA GLY A 163 -20.50 7.96 7.75
C GLY A 163 -19.63 7.23 6.71
N GLY A 164 -19.79 7.52 5.43
CA GLY A 164 -19.08 6.86 4.34
C GLY A 164 -19.60 5.46 4.02
N ARG A 165 -20.78 5.04 4.52
CA ARG A 165 -21.37 3.76 4.15
C ARG A 165 -21.99 3.82 2.76
N TYR A 166 -21.73 2.80 1.95
CA TYR A 166 -22.22 2.71 0.57
C TYR A 166 -23.76 2.70 0.50
N ILE A 167 -24.32 3.55 -0.36
CA ILE A 167 -25.75 3.65 -0.68
C ILE A 167 -25.95 3.15 -2.12
N SER A 168 -26.93 2.28 -2.33
CA SER A 168 -27.24 1.68 -3.63
C SER A 168 -28.67 1.98 -4.10
N GLY A 169 -28.97 1.61 -5.35
CA GLY A 169 -30.32 1.61 -5.91
C GLY A 169 -30.95 3.00 -6.02
N ASP A 170 -32.25 3.09 -5.73
CA ASP A 170 -33.00 4.34 -5.88
C ASP A 170 -32.55 5.44 -4.94
N ALA A 171 -32.05 5.09 -3.76
CA ALA A 171 -31.50 6.05 -2.81
C ALA A 171 -30.27 6.78 -3.39
N ALA A 172 -29.40 6.05 -4.10
CA ALA A 172 -28.27 6.64 -4.80
C ALA A 172 -28.71 7.44 -6.04
N ARG A 173 -29.67 6.91 -6.83
CA ARG A 173 -30.20 7.60 -8.03
C ARG A 173 -30.80 8.96 -7.70
N ARG A 174 -31.54 9.09 -6.59
CA ARG A 174 -32.09 10.38 -6.13
C ARG A 174 -31.02 11.44 -5.87
N ARG A 175 -29.76 11.05 -5.69
CA ARG A 175 -28.64 11.98 -5.50
C ARG A 175 -27.91 12.37 -6.78
N ALA A 176 -28.24 11.79 -7.93
CA ALA A 176 -27.57 12.08 -9.20
C ALA A 176 -27.62 13.56 -9.59
N ALA A 177 -28.71 14.27 -9.27
CA ALA A 177 -28.83 15.70 -9.53
C ALA A 177 -27.80 16.53 -8.74
N VAL A 178 -27.66 16.29 -7.44
CA VAL A 178 -26.65 16.93 -6.58
C VAL A 178 -25.24 16.56 -7.05
N ALA A 179 -24.99 15.28 -7.33
CA ALA A 179 -23.71 14.80 -7.83
C ALA A 179 -23.33 15.49 -9.16
N SER A 180 -24.29 15.73 -10.06
CA SER A 180 -24.05 16.44 -11.32
C SER A 180 -23.59 17.90 -11.07
N ARG A 181 -24.25 18.61 -10.14
CA ARG A 181 -23.88 19.99 -9.76
C ARG A 181 -22.48 20.05 -9.14
N TYR A 182 -22.18 19.11 -8.26
CA TYR A 182 -20.86 18.99 -7.65
C TYR A 182 -19.78 18.63 -8.64
N TYR A 183 -20.04 17.72 -9.58
CA TYR A 183 -19.11 17.39 -10.64
C TYR A 183 -18.79 18.62 -11.52
N ALA A 184 -19.80 19.41 -11.88
CA ALA A 184 -19.60 20.66 -12.63
C ALA A 184 -18.81 21.71 -11.85
N ARG A 185 -19.17 21.97 -10.58
CA ARG A 185 -18.45 22.92 -9.71
C ARG A 185 -17.00 22.50 -9.50
N ALA A 186 -16.75 21.21 -9.29
CA ALA A 186 -15.41 20.67 -9.13
C ALA A 186 -14.51 20.96 -10.34
N ARG A 187 -15.02 20.72 -11.56
CA ARG A 187 -14.28 21.04 -12.79
C ARG A 187 -13.98 22.53 -12.90
N ALA A 188 -14.93 23.39 -12.55
CA ALA A 188 -14.74 24.83 -12.57
C ALA A 188 -13.71 25.31 -11.53
N LEU A 189 -13.75 24.77 -10.31
CA LEU A 189 -12.73 24.99 -9.27
C LEU A 189 -11.34 24.57 -9.75
N ARG A 190 -11.24 23.40 -10.39
CA ARG A 190 -9.98 22.88 -10.92
C ARG A 190 -9.39 23.77 -12.01
N ALA A 191 -10.24 24.29 -12.88
CA ALA A 191 -9.84 25.26 -13.90
C ALA A 191 -9.40 26.60 -13.28
N ALA A 192 -10.13 27.10 -12.27
CA ALA A 192 -9.78 28.35 -11.58
C ALA A 192 -8.42 28.26 -10.88
N SER A 193 -8.18 27.18 -10.13
CA SER A 193 -6.90 26.91 -9.47
C SER A 193 -5.72 26.74 -10.44
N ALA A 194 -5.96 26.45 -11.72
CA ALA A 194 -4.91 26.30 -12.73
C ALA A 194 -4.42 27.63 -13.32
N ARG A 195 -5.22 28.70 -13.26
CA ARG A 195 -4.94 30.00 -13.92
C ARG A 195 -4.00 30.92 -13.13
N ASP A 196 -3.08 30.33 -12.38
CA ASP A 196 -2.11 31.01 -11.50
C ASP A 196 -2.72 31.98 -10.46
N ASN A 197 -4.01 31.83 -10.15
CA ASN A 197 -4.70 32.62 -9.11
C ASN A 197 -4.50 32.00 -7.72
N ARG A 198 -3.29 31.51 -7.43
CA ARG A 198 -2.97 30.84 -6.16
C ARG A 198 -2.24 31.81 -5.25
N HIS A 199 -2.77 31.96 -4.04
CA HIS A 199 -2.25 32.89 -3.05
C HIS A 199 -1.80 32.16 -1.81
N ALA A 200 -0.93 32.81 -1.04
CA ALA A 200 -0.53 32.32 0.27
C ALA A 200 -1.72 32.35 1.24
N ILE A 201 -1.73 31.43 2.21
CA ILE A 201 -2.82 31.32 3.18
C ILE A 201 -2.56 32.24 4.37
N GLU A 202 -3.59 32.96 4.80
CA GLU A 202 -3.55 33.77 6.01
C GLU A 202 -3.50 32.87 7.27
N ALA A 203 -2.48 33.08 8.10
CA ALA A 203 -2.16 32.17 9.20
C ALA A 203 -3.28 32.04 10.25
N SER A 204 -3.96 33.15 10.58
CA SER A 204 -5.03 33.13 11.58
C SER A 204 -6.27 32.43 11.05
N ARG A 205 -6.55 32.58 9.74
CA ARG A 205 -7.61 31.87 9.05
C ARG A 205 -7.47 30.36 9.16
N TRP A 206 -6.29 29.83 8.84
CA TRP A 206 -6.02 28.40 9.00
C TRP A 206 -6.13 27.95 10.46
N ALA A 207 -5.61 28.74 11.40
CA ALA A 207 -5.67 28.42 12.83
C ALA A 207 -7.11 28.26 13.35
N ARG A 208 -8.07 29.06 12.87
CA ARG A 208 -9.49 28.93 13.23
C ARG A 208 -10.11 27.64 12.68
N GLN A 209 -9.67 27.20 11.50
CA GLN A 209 -10.31 26.09 10.77
C GLN A 209 -9.72 24.71 11.04
N GLN A 210 -8.46 24.65 11.45
CA GLN A 210 -7.75 23.40 11.70
C GLN A 210 -8.53 22.44 12.63
N ARG A 211 -9.20 22.96 13.68
CA ARG A 211 -10.01 22.13 14.59
C ARG A 211 -11.22 21.50 13.90
N ARG A 212 -11.96 22.27 13.09
CA ARG A 212 -13.12 21.76 12.35
C ARG A 212 -12.72 20.66 11.37
N VAL A 213 -11.59 20.83 10.69
CA VAL A 213 -11.02 19.83 9.78
C VAL A 213 -10.63 18.55 10.55
N ALA A 214 -10.00 18.68 11.72
CA ALA A 214 -9.61 17.54 12.55
C ALA A 214 -10.83 16.78 13.12
N ASP A 215 -11.87 17.47 13.55
CA ASP A 215 -13.08 16.85 14.12
C ASP A 215 -13.87 16.07 13.06
N ALA A 216 -14.09 16.66 11.88
CA ALA A 216 -14.73 15.98 10.75
C ALA A 216 -14.00 14.68 10.35
N ARG A 217 -12.67 14.63 10.50
CA ARG A 217 -11.88 13.42 10.24
C ARG A 217 -12.06 12.35 11.31
N ARG A 218 -12.05 12.74 12.59
CA ARG A 218 -12.27 11.80 13.71
C ARG A 218 -13.62 11.11 13.61
N ASP A 219 -14.66 11.81 13.16
CA ASP A 219 -16.00 11.24 12.99
C ASP A 219 -16.02 10.19 11.88
N TRP A 220 -15.31 10.48 10.80
CA TRP A 220 -15.13 9.57 9.68
C TRP A 220 -14.32 8.33 10.05
N ASP A 221 -13.22 8.48 10.81
CA ASP A 221 -12.45 7.35 11.36
C ASP A 221 -13.33 6.36 12.12
N ARG A 222 -14.21 6.86 13.00
CA ARG A 222 -15.12 6.03 13.79
C ARG A 222 -16.16 5.32 12.92
N ALA A 223 -16.62 5.95 11.84
CA ALA A 223 -17.58 5.33 10.92
C ALA A 223 -16.95 4.20 10.10
N ARG A 224 -15.67 4.34 9.73
CA ARG A 224 -14.93 3.37 8.92
C ARG A 224 -14.44 2.15 9.67
N ALA A 225 -14.04 2.32 10.94
CA ALA A 225 -13.62 1.21 11.78
C ALA A 225 -14.67 0.09 11.86
N ARG A 226 -15.93 0.41 11.57
CA ARG A 226 -17.09 -0.51 11.60
C ARG A 226 -17.40 -1.20 10.26
N GLN A 227 -16.67 -0.91 9.17
CA GLN A 227 -17.01 -1.37 7.81
C GLN A 227 -15.92 -2.29 7.21
N VAL A 228 -16.27 -3.54 6.90
CA VAL A 228 -15.31 -4.58 6.46
C VAL A 228 -14.83 -4.34 5.01
N GLU A 229 -15.74 -3.95 4.12
CA GLU A 229 -15.45 -3.70 2.71
C GLU A 229 -14.52 -2.50 2.54
N TRP A 230 -14.64 -1.51 3.44
CA TRP A 230 -13.72 -0.38 3.53
C TRP A 230 -12.31 -0.85 3.89
N GLN A 231 -12.18 -1.69 4.93
CA GLN A 231 -10.88 -2.24 5.35
C GLN A 231 -10.22 -3.04 4.22
N ALA A 232 -11.00 -3.80 3.46
CA ALA A 232 -10.53 -4.52 2.29
C ALA A 232 -10.07 -3.58 1.16
N ALA A 233 -10.80 -2.49 0.90
CA ALA A 233 -10.37 -1.46 -0.06
C ALA A 233 -9.06 -0.77 0.37
N GLN A 234 -8.94 -0.44 1.66
CA GLN A 234 -7.71 0.13 2.24
C GLN A 234 -6.52 -0.83 2.15
N ALA A 235 -6.72 -2.12 2.45
CA ALA A 235 -5.67 -3.12 2.32
C ALA A 235 -5.14 -3.22 0.88
N ARG A 236 -6.02 -3.07 -0.13
CA ARG A 236 -5.62 -3.02 -1.55
C ARG A 236 -4.79 -1.78 -1.89
N GLN A 237 -5.15 -0.60 -1.36
CA GLN A 237 -4.37 0.62 -1.56
C GLN A 237 -2.97 0.52 -0.90
N ARG A 238 -2.86 -0.21 0.21
CA ARG A 238 -1.61 -0.38 0.97
C ARG A 238 -0.76 -1.55 0.48
N ALA A 239 -1.16 -2.26 -0.58
CA ALA A 239 -0.43 -3.42 -1.08
C ALA A 239 0.90 -3.04 -1.76
N ASP A 240 1.03 -1.83 -2.30
CA ASP A 240 2.29 -1.32 -2.85
C ASP A 240 3.15 -0.71 -1.73
N ALA A 241 4.17 -1.45 -1.30
CA ALA A 241 5.09 -1.03 -0.24
C ALA A 241 5.93 0.21 -0.60
N ALA A 242 6.29 0.39 -1.88
CA ALA A 242 7.08 1.52 -2.32
C ALA A 242 6.25 2.80 -2.35
N GLU A 243 5.02 2.71 -2.84
CA GLU A 243 4.04 3.79 -2.78
C GLU A 243 3.70 4.17 -1.33
N GLN A 244 3.57 3.17 -0.46
CA GLN A 244 3.35 3.42 0.97
C GLN A 244 4.56 4.09 1.64
N ALA A 245 5.79 3.70 1.31
CA ALA A 245 6.99 4.35 1.83
C ALA A 245 7.05 5.84 1.46
N ARG A 246 6.81 6.18 0.19
CA ARG A 246 6.76 7.58 -0.27
C ARG A 246 5.69 8.39 0.47
N ARG A 247 4.49 7.82 0.64
CA ARG A 247 3.42 8.45 1.43
C ARG A 247 3.79 8.64 2.90
N ASN A 248 4.49 7.67 3.50
CA ASN A 248 4.94 7.79 4.89
C ASN A 248 5.93 8.96 5.07
N GLU A 249 6.81 9.15 4.10
CA GLU A 249 7.75 10.27 4.09
C GLU A 249 7.03 11.61 3.95
N GLU A 250 6.06 11.72 3.03
CA GLU A 250 5.24 12.93 2.91
C GLU A 250 4.46 13.20 4.21
N ARG A 251 3.85 12.18 4.83
CA ARG A 251 3.16 12.31 6.13
C ARG A 251 4.07 12.87 7.20
N ARG A 252 5.32 12.42 7.27
CA ARG A 252 6.29 12.93 8.24
C ARG A 252 6.58 14.41 7.97
N ALA A 253 6.85 14.78 6.72
CA ALA A 253 7.10 16.18 6.34
C ALA A 253 5.91 17.10 6.65
N ARG A 254 4.68 16.64 6.36
CA ARG A 254 3.42 17.34 6.66
C ARG A 254 3.20 17.49 8.16
N ALA A 255 3.47 16.45 8.95
CA ALA A 255 3.38 16.50 10.41
C ALA A 255 4.39 17.48 11.02
N GLU A 256 5.62 17.49 10.54
CA GLU A 256 6.64 18.46 10.96
C GLU A 256 6.23 19.90 10.58
N ALA A 257 5.66 20.10 9.39
CA ALA A 257 5.12 21.40 8.97
C ALA A 257 3.99 21.88 9.90
N ALA A 258 3.07 20.97 10.25
CA ALA A 258 2.01 21.23 11.21
C ALA A 258 2.59 21.62 12.58
N GLN A 259 3.61 20.89 13.08
CA GLN A 259 4.28 21.19 14.34
C GLN A 259 4.96 22.56 14.34
N ARG A 260 5.71 22.91 13.28
CA ARG A 260 6.32 24.24 13.13
C ARG A 260 5.26 25.34 13.16
N PHE A 261 4.15 25.15 12.44
CA PHE A 261 3.02 26.08 12.48
C PHE A 261 2.41 26.19 13.88
N GLN A 262 2.21 25.08 14.59
CA GLN A 262 1.69 25.11 15.97
C GLN A 262 2.60 25.91 16.90
N GLN A 263 3.92 25.70 16.82
CA GLN A 263 4.91 26.42 17.63
C GLN A 263 4.89 27.93 17.34
N TRP A 264 4.84 28.31 16.06
CA TRP A 264 4.74 29.72 15.67
C TRP A 264 3.43 30.35 16.16
N ARG A 265 2.30 29.64 16.04
CA ARG A 265 1.00 30.08 16.60
C ARG A 265 1.05 30.24 18.13
N GLN A 266 1.63 29.28 18.84
CA GLN A 266 1.80 29.35 20.30
C GLN A 266 2.64 30.56 20.72
N ASN A 267 3.60 30.96 19.89
CA ASN A 267 4.36 32.19 20.05
C ASN A 267 3.65 33.43 19.48
N SER A 268 2.32 33.39 19.35
CA SER A 268 1.49 34.50 18.84
C SER A 268 1.93 35.02 17.46
N PHE A 269 2.42 34.12 16.60
CA PHE A 269 2.93 34.43 15.27
C PHE A 269 4.12 35.40 15.26
N ARG A 270 4.86 35.54 16.37
CA ARG A 270 6.05 36.39 16.45
C ARG A 270 7.24 35.76 15.72
N GLY A 271 8.02 36.61 15.04
CA GLY A 271 9.20 36.20 14.26
C GLY A 271 8.85 35.80 12.83
N ALA A 272 9.88 35.41 12.06
CA ALA A 272 9.70 35.00 10.67
C ALA A 272 8.76 33.77 10.57
N PRO A 273 7.82 33.74 9.60
CA PRO A 273 6.98 32.57 9.37
C PRO A 273 7.82 31.32 9.15
N PRO A 274 7.49 30.18 9.78
CA PRO A 274 8.22 28.95 9.55
C PRO A 274 8.04 28.52 8.11
N ARG A 275 9.11 28.00 7.49
CA ARG A 275 8.98 27.31 6.21
C ARG A 275 8.13 26.06 6.40
N LEU A 276 6.95 26.04 5.81
CA LEU A 276 6.04 24.91 5.91
C LEU A 276 6.46 23.80 4.95
N TYR A 277 6.87 24.17 3.73
CA TYR A 277 7.18 23.22 2.68
C TYR A 277 8.44 23.60 1.90
N GLU A 278 9.14 22.58 1.39
CA GLU A 278 10.21 22.78 0.39
C GLU A 278 9.61 23.41 -0.89
N PRO A 279 10.34 24.31 -1.57
CA PRO A 279 9.91 24.89 -2.85
C PRO A 279 9.45 23.82 -3.84
N ASN A 280 8.38 24.10 -4.59
CA ASN A 280 7.86 23.15 -5.58
C ASN A 280 8.91 22.78 -6.64
N SER A 281 9.84 23.69 -6.96
CA SER A 281 10.99 23.45 -7.84
C SER A 281 11.90 22.33 -7.33
N SER A 282 12.20 22.31 -6.03
CA SER A 282 12.99 21.25 -5.39
C SER A 282 12.28 19.90 -5.40
N ARG A 283 10.94 19.90 -5.22
CA ARG A 283 10.12 18.67 -5.30
C ARG A 283 10.03 18.14 -6.72
N ALA A 284 9.79 19.01 -7.71
CA ALA A 284 9.75 18.65 -9.12
C ALA A 284 11.10 18.10 -9.61
N ALA A 285 12.21 18.72 -9.21
CA ALA A 285 13.56 18.26 -9.54
C ALA A 285 13.86 16.87 -8.95
N ARG A 286 13.48 16.62 -7.68
CA ARG A 286 13.63 15.29 -7.06
C ARG A 286 12.75 14.24 -7.73
N ALA A 287 11.48 14.56 -7.99
CA ALA A 287 10.55 13.65 -8.66
C ALA A 287 11.03 13.29 -10.08
N LEU A 288 11.60 14.25 -10.81
CA LEU A 288 12.21 14.00 -12.12
C LEU A 288 13.43 13.08 -11.97
N ALA A 289 14.35 13.37 -11.04
CA ALA A 289 15.53 12.54 -10.79
C ALA A 289 15.16 11.10 -10.40
N GLU A 290 14.13 10.93 -9.56
CA GLU A 290 13.61 9.61 -9.18
C GLU A 290 12.97 8.86 -10.36
N ARG A 291 12.21 9.54 -11.21
CA ARG A 291 11.64 8.95 -12.44
C ARG A 291 12.73 8.50 -13.40
N GLU A 292 13.78 9.31 -13.56
CA GLU A 292 14.94 8.95 -14.36
C GLU A 292 15.68 7.74 -13.78
N ASP A 293 15.89 7.70 -12.47
CA ASP A 293 16.50 6.55 -11.79
C ASP A 293 15.66 5.28 -11.93
N ALA A 294 14.34 5.39 -11.79
CA ALA A 294 13.43 4.28 -12.02
C ALA A 294 13.50 3.79 -13.47
N ALA A 295 13.54 4.71 -14.45
CA ALA A 295 13.71 4.37 -15.86
C ALA A 295 15.06 3.70 -16.14
N ARG A 296 16.15 4.18 -15.53
CA ARG A 296 17.49 3.58 -15.58
C ARG A 296 17.45 2.15 -15.03
N ARG A 297 16.87 1.93 -13.84
CA ARG A 297 16.74 0.60 -13.23
C ARG A 297 15.89 -0.35 -14.08
N ALA A 298 14.75 0.11 -14.59
CA ALA A 298 13.90 -0.70 -15.46
C ALA A 298 14.63 -1.08 -16.76
N SER A 299 15.40 -0.17 -17.34
CA SER A 299 16.22 -0.46 -18.52
C SER A 299 17.32 -1.48 -18.22
N ALA A 300 17.98 -1.40 -17.06
CA ALA A 300 18.99 -2.35 -16.61
C ALA A 300 18.38 -3.75 -16.38
N GLN A 301 17.19 -3.82 -15.76
CA GLN A 301 16.45 -5.07 -15.58
C GLN A 301 16.10 -5.72 -16.92
N ARG A 302 15.55 -4.96 -17.87
CA ARG A 302 15.26 -5.47 -19.23
C ARG A 302 16.51 -6.00 -19.94
N ARG A 303 17.65 -5.32 -19.80
CA ARG A 303 18.93 -5.79 -20.36
C ARG A 303 19.40 -7.09 -19.69
N ALA A 304 19.30 -7.18 -18.36
CA ALA A 304 19.65 -8.38 -17.62
C ALA A 304 18.76 -9.57 -18.00
N GLU A 305 17.45 -9.35 -18.15
CA GLU A 305 16.52 -10.37 -18.64
C GLU A 305 16.83 -10.81 -20.07
N ALA A 306 17.12 -9.87 -20.97
CA ALA A 306 17.52 -10.19 -22.34
C ALA A 306 18.81 -11.03 -22.39
N GLN A 307 19.81 -10.68 -21.57
CA GLN A 307 21.06 -11.45 -21.45
C GLN A 307 20.80 -12.85 -20.90
N ARG A 308 19.92 -13.00 -19.90
CA ARG A 308 19.52 -14.32 -19.39
C ARG A 308 18.85 -15.17 -20.47
N ARG A 309 17.90 -14.59 -21.23
CA ARG A 309 17.25 -15.30 -22.35
C ARG A 309 18.25 -15.75 -23.40
N GLN A 310 19.22 -14.89 -23.76
CA GLN A 310 20.27 -15.27 -24.71
C GLN A 310 21.19 -16.38 -24.17
N ALA A 311 21.51 -16.36 -22.86
CA ALA A 311 22.29 -17.42 -22.23
C ALA A 311 21.52 -18.75 -22.24
N ASP A 312 20.22 -18.73 -21.92
CA ASP A 312 19.35 -19.90 -21.95
C ASP A 312 19.24 -20.49 -23.38
N GLU A 313 19.10 -19.63 -24.39
CA GLU A 313 19.08 -20.05 -25.80
C GLU A 313 20.41 -20.68 -26.24
N ARG A 314 21.55 -20.10 -25.85
CA ARG A 314 22.88 -20.66 -26.14
C ARG A 314 23.06 -22.02 -25.45
N ALA A 315 22.62 -22.15 -24.21
CA ALA A 315 22.66 -23.41 -23.48
C ALA A 315 21.82 -24.48 -24.19
N ARG A 316 20.60 -24.14 -24.61
CA ARG A 316 19.73 -25.05 -25.38
C ARG A 316 20.35 -25.49 -26.70
N ARG A 317 20.92 -24.56 -27.48
CA ARG A 317 21.61 -24.89 -28.74
C ARG A 317 22.82 -25.80 -28.50
N GLY A 318 23.60 -25.52 -27.46
CA GLY A 318 24.73 -26.37 -27.08
C GLY A 318 24.30 -27.79 -26.70
N GLN A 319 23.17 -27.93 -26.01
CA GLN A 319 22.62 -29.24 -25.65
C GLN A 319 22.11 -30.00 -26.88
N GLN A 320 21.41 -29.33 -27.79
CA GLN A 320 20.97 -29.93 -29.06
C GLN A 320 22.14 -30.42 -29.93
N ALA A 321 23.24 -29.66 -30.00
CA ALA A 321 24.43 -30.08 -30.73
C ALA A 321 25.04 -31.36 -30.12
N ARG A 322 25.17 -31.42 -28.79
CA ARG A 322 25.66 -32.63 -28.09
C ARG A 322 24.77 -33.84 -28.33
N ASP A 323 23.45 -33.66 -28.28
CA ASP A 323 22.49 -34.73 -28.55
C ASP A 323 22.59 -35.23 -30.00
N HIS A 324 22.85 -34.33 -30.95
CA HIS A 324 23.06 -34.68 -32.35
C HIS A 324 24.34 -35.49 -32.54
N ASP A 325 25.46 -35.04 -31.96
CA ASP A 325 26.74 -35.74 -32.03
C ASP A 325 26.67 -37.14 -31.39
N ALA A 326 26.00 -37.25 -30.24
CA ALA A 326 25.77 -38.52 -29.57
C ALA A 326 24.97 -39.51 -30.42
N ARG A 327 23.94 -39.02 -31.15
CA ARG A 327 23.16 -39.85 -32.09
C ARG A 327 24.02 -40.33 -33.25
N GLN A 328 24.81 -39.45 -33.88
CA GLN A 328 25.70 -39.85 -34.96
C GLN A 328 26.74 -40.88 -34.52
N GLN A 329 27.29 -40.74 -33.31
CA GLN A 329 28.23 -41.73 -32.76
C GLN A 329 27.54 -43.08 -32.53
N ALA A 330 26.32 -43.08 -31.98
CA ALA A 330 25.54 -44.29 -31.78
C ALA A 330 25.20 -45.00 -33.12
N GLU A 331 24.87 -44.24 -34.16
CA GLU A 331 24.65 -44.77 -35.52
C GLU A 331 25.93 -45.39 -36.09
N ARG A 332 27.07 -44.68 -36.04
CA ARG A 332 28.36 -45.23 -36.49
C ARG A 332 28.73 -46.54 -35.77
N GLN A 333 28.48 -46.63 -34.46
CA GLN A 333 28.70 -47.85 -33.70
C GLN A 333 27.76 -48.99 -34.13
N ARG A 334 26.50 -48.69 -34.45
CA ARG A 334 25.56 -49.68 -34.99
C ARG A 334 26.00 -50.20 -36.34
N ASP A 335 26.41 -49.32 -37.25
CA ASP A 335 26.88 -49.69 -38.59
C ASP A 335 28.16 -50.53 -38.52
N ALA A 336 29.09 -50.19 -37.61
CA ALA A 336 30.27 -51.02 -37.34
C ALA A 336 29.86 -52.43 -36.88
N ARG A 337 29.00 -52.53 -35.86
CA ARG A 337 28.51 -53.82 -35.35
C ARG A 337 27.77 -54.64 -36.42
N GLN A 338 27.00 -53.98 -37.29
CA GLN A 338 26.31 -54.65 -38.40
C GLN A 338 27.29 -55.21 -39.42
N ARG A 339 28.33 -54.45 -39.78
CA ARG A 339 29.41 -54.91 -40.67
C ARG A 339 30.16 -56.10 -40.07
N ASP A 340 30.53 -56.03 -38.79
CA ASP A 340 31.20 -57.14 -38.10
C ASP A 340 30.32 -58.40 -38.09
N ALA A 341 29.03 -58.25 -37.76
CA ALA A 341 28.07 -59.36 -37.80
C ALA A 341 27.87 -59.91 -39.22
N GLN A 342 27.92 -59.06 -40.25
CA GLN A 342 27.83 -59.50 -41.65
C GLN A 342 29.08 -60.25 -42.09
N GLN A 343 30.28 -59.80 -41.70
CA GLN A 343 31.53 -60.50 -41.96
C GLN A 343 31.56 -61.86 -41.25
N GLN A 344 31.11 -61.94 -40.00
CA GLN A 344 30.97 -63.22 -39.29
C GLN A 344 29.98 -64.15 -39.99
N ARG A 345 28.83 -63.66 -40.45
CA ARG A 345 27.89 -64.46 -41.25
C ARG A 345 28.50 -64.94 -42.56
N GLN A 346 29.28 -64.10 -43.25
CA GLN A 346 29.99 -64.52 -44.47
C GLN A 346 31.07 -65.57 -44.18
N ALA A 347 31.79 -65.45 -43.07
CA ALA A 347 32.75 -66.47 -42.63
C ALA A 347 32.04 -67.80 -42.32
N GLN A 348 30.96 -67.76 -41.54
CA GLN A 348 30.11 -68.93 -41.26
C GLN A 348 29.53 -69.54 -42.55
N GLN A 349 29.10 -68.71 -43.51
CA GLN A 349 28.64 -69.21 -44.81
C GLN A 349 29.75 -69.85 -45.63
N ARG A 350 30.99 -69.36 -45.57
CA ARG A 350 32.14 -70.00 -46.21
C ARG A 350 32.47 -71.34 -45.57
N ASP A 351 32.40 -71.44 -44.25
CA ASP A 351 32.61 -72.70 -43.52
C ASP A 351 31.47 -73.69 -43.81
N ALA A 352 30.22 -73.23 -43.79
CA ALA A 352 29.06 -74.00 -44.19
C ALA A 352 29.10 -74.40 -45.67
N GLN A 353 29.67 -73.57 -46.57
CA GLN A 353 29.89 -73.93 -47.98
C GLN A 353 30.98 -74.99 -48.14
N ARG A 354 32.01 -75.01 -47.29
CA ARG A 354 33.01 -76.09 -47.29
C ARG A 354 32.39 -77.41 -46.81
N GLU A 355 31.57 -77.37 -45.76
CA GLU A 355 30.76 -78.53 -45.33
C GLU A 355 29.73 -78.94 -46.41
N ALA A 356 29.09 -77.97 -47.07
CA ALA A 356 28.13 -78.23 -48.12
C ALA A 356 28.81 -78.77 -49.38
N GLN A 357 30.02 -78.34 -49.76
CA GLN A 357 30.78 -78.97 -50.87
C GLN A 357 31.15 -80.42 -50.57
N GLN A 358 31.43 -80.77 -49.30
CA GLN A 358 31.55 -82.16 -48.86
C GLN A 358 30.22 -82.94 -48.99
N ARG A 359 29.07 -82.31 -48.68
CA ARG A 359 27.73 -82.93 -48.82
C ARG A 359 27.17 -82.90 -50.25
N GLN A 360 27.63 -81.98 -51.11
CA GLN A 360 27.17 -81.76 -52.49
C GLN A 360 27.92 -82.63 -53.50
N ALA A 361 29.09 -83.19 -53.11
CA ALA A 361 29.64 -84.38 -53.77
C ALA A 361 28.73 -85.61 -53.58
N GLN A 362 27.91 -85.66 -52.52
CA GLN A 362 26.90 -86.71 -52.27
C GLN A 362 25.48 -86.35 -52.74
N GLN A 363 25.25 -85.12 -53.21
CA GLN A 363 23.94 -84.64 -53.69
C GLN A 363 24.01 -84.04 -55.11
N ARG A 364 24.96 -84.48 -55.95
CA ARG A 364 25.01 -84.11 -57.38
C ARG A 364 23.90 -84.70 -58.24
N GLU A 365 23.04 -85.57 -57.71
CA GLU A 365 22.14 -86.38 -58.55
C GLU A 365 20.66 -86.05 -58.46
N ALA A 366 20.21 -85.24 -57.51
CA ALA A 366 18.78 -84.98 -57.33
C ALA A 366 18.52 -83.47 -57.36
N GLN A 367 17.69 -83.04 -58.32
CA GLN A 367 17.01 -81.73 -58.37
C GLN A 367 17.70 -80.59 -59.15
N GLN A 368 18.67 -80.87 -60.03
CA GLN A 368 19.27 -79.84 -60.90
C GLN A 368 18.51 -79.55 -62.22
N ARG A 369 17.21 -79.87 -62.35
CA ARG A 369 16.53 -79.66 -63.65
C ARG A 369 15.13 -79.03 -63.67
N GLN A 370 14.56 -78.53 -62.57
CA GLN A 370 13.21 -77.93 -62.68
C GLN A 370 12.80 -76.83 -61.69
N ALA A 371 13.73 -76.19 -60.95
CA ALA A 371 13.38 -75.21 -59.90
C ALA A 371 13.73 -73.74 -60.21
N GLU A 372 14.63 -73.46 -61.17
CA GLU A 372 15.16 -72.10 -61.37
C GLU A 372 14.18 -71.13 -62.07
N GLN A 373 13.15 -71.62 -62.75
CA GLN A 373 12.18 -70.74 -63.42
C GLN A 373 10.95 -70.34 -62.58
N ARG A 374 10.62 -71.07 -61.50
CA ARG A 374 9.55 -70.68 -60.57
C ARG A 374 10.04 -69.78 -59.41
N GLN A 375 11.34 -69.77 -59.13
CA GLN A 375 11.91 -69.04 -58.01
C GLN A 375 11.98 -67.51 -58.23
N ALA A 376 12.01 -67.06 -59.49
CA ALA A 376 12.12 -65.64 -59.82
C ALA A 376 10.80 -64.87 -59.55
N GLN A 377 9.64 -65.43 -59.90
CA GLN A 377 8.35 -64.79 -59.66
C GLN A 377 7.90 -64.86 -58.19
N GLN A 378 8.29 -65.90 -57.46
CA GLN A 378 7.98 -66.04 -56.03
C GLN A 378 8.81 -65.08 -55.15
N ARG A 379 10.07 -64.78 -55.54
CA ARG A 379 10.92 -63.80 -54.85
C ARG A 379 10.38 -62.37 -54.97
N GLU A 380 9.78 -62.02 -56.10
CA GLU A 380 9.24 -60.68 -56.32
C GLU A 380 7.94 -60.45 -55.51
N ALA A 381 7.08 -61.46 -55.40
CA ALA A 381 5.91 -61.43 -54.52
C ALA A 381 6.30 -61.42 -53.03
N GLN A 382 7.31 -62.20 -52.63
CA GLN A 382 7.85 -62.17 -51.26
C GLN A 382 8.53 -60.84 -50.91
N GLN A 383 9.25 -60.21 -51.84
CA GLN A 383 9.86 -58.90 -51.60
C GLN A 383 8.80 -57.81 -51.41
N ARG A 384 7.71 -57.81 -52.19
CA ARG A 384 6.58 -56.88 -52.02
C ARG A 384 5.86 -57.11 -50.68
N GLN A 385 5.65 -58.37 -50.29
CA GLN A 385 5.04 -58.71 -49.00
C GLN A 385 5.96 -58.41 -47.81
N ALA A 386 7.28 -58.54 -47.97
CA ALA A 386 8.27 -58.16 -46.96
C ALA A 386 8.36 -56.65 -46.79
N HIS A 387 8.35 -55.88 -47.88
CA HIS A 387 8.28 -54.41 -47.83
C HIS A 387 6.97 -53.92 -47.16
N GLN A 388 5.83 -54.54 -47.45
CA GLN A 388 4.58 -54.21 -46.75
C GLN A 388 4.63 -54.54 -45.25
N ARG A 389 5.21 -55.69 -44.86
CA ARG A 389 5.40 -56.05 -43.44
C ARG A 389 6.38 -55.12 -42.72
N GLU A 390 7.41 -54.64 -43.41
CA GLU A 390 8.36 -53.67 -42.86
C GLU A 390 7.75 -52.28 -42.71
N ALA A 391 6.97 -51.82 -43.70
CA ALA A 391 6.19 -50.59 -43.61
C ALA A 391 5.15 -50.65 -42.46
N GLN A 392 4.44 -51.78 -42.29
CA GLN A 392 3.54 -51.98 -41.15
C GLN A 392 4.27 -51.97 -39.81
N ARG A 393 5.44 -52.61 -39.71
CA ARG A 393 6.26 -52.57 -38.49
C ARG A 393 6.73 -51.16 -38.16
N GLN A 394 7.16 -50.39 -39.15
CA GLN A 394 7.53 -48.98 -38.94
C GLN A 394 6.33 -48.13 -38.51
N ALA A 395 5.14 -48.35 -39.09
CA ALA A 395 3.91 -47.67 -38.68
C ALA A 395 3.53 -48.01 -37.23
N GLN A 396 3.54 -49.30 -36.86
CA GLN A 396 3.28 -49.73 -35.49
C GLN A 396 4.31 -49.19 -34.49
N GLN A 397 5.58 -49.09 -34.89
CA GLN A 397 6.64 -48.57 -34.03
C GLN A 397 6.49 -47.05 -33.81
N ARG A 398 6.08 -46.29 -34.83
CA ARG A 398 5.73 -44.86 -34.69
C ARG A 398 4.53 -44.66 -33.77
N GLU A 399 3.49 -45.47 -33.93
CA GLU A 399 2.30 -45.40 -33.10
C GLU A 399 2.60 -45.77 -31.63
N ALA A 400 3.45 -46.78 -31.40
CA ALA A 400 3.93 -47.14 -30.07
C ALA A 400 4.78 -46.02 -29.42
N GLN A 401 5.65 -45.37 -30.19
CA GLN A 401 6.42 -44.21 -29.72
C GLN A 401 5.51 -43.02 -29.38
N GLN A 402 4.50 -42.74 -30.20
CA GLN A 402 3.52 -41.67 -29.93
C GLN A 402 2.70 -41.97 -28.67
N ARG A 403 2.25 -43.22 -28.48
CA ARG A 403 1.55 -43.66 -27.26
C ARG A 403 2.43 -43.49 -26.01
N GLN A 404 3.70 -43.87 -26.09
CA GLN A 404 4.64 -43.74 -24.98
C GLN A 404 4.95 -42.26 -24.66
N ALA A 405 5.06 -41.40 -25.67
CA ALA A 405 5.23 -39.97 -25.49
C ALA A 405 4.01 -39.33 -24.79
N HIS A 406 2.80 -39.66 -25.25
CA HIS A 406 1.55 -39.19 -24.62
C HIS A 406 1.41 -39.65 -23.17
N GLN A 407 1.76 -40.91 -22.87
CA GLN A 407 1.75 -41.41 -21.49
C GLN A 407 2.74 -40.65 -20.59
N ARG A 408 3.96 -40.38 -21.06
CA ARG A 408 4.95 -39.62 -20.27
C ARG A 408 4.48 -38.20 -20.00
N GLU A 409 3.88 -37.55 -20.98
CA GLU A 409 3.36 -36.19 -20.82
C GLU A 409 2.16 -36.15 -19.86
N ALA A 410 1.27 -37.14 -19.94
CA ALA A 410 0.17 -37.30 -18.98
C ALA A 410 0.66 -37.53 -17.54
N GLN A 411 1.68 -38.38 -17.35
CA GLN A 411 2.31 -38.61 -16.05
C GLN A 411 2.98 -37.35 -15.50
N GLN A 412 3.68 -36.58 -16.34
CA GLN A 412 4.29 -35.31 -15.93
C GLN A 412 3.25 -34.27 -15.52
N ARG A 413 2.14 -34.17 -16.26
CA ARG A 413 1.01 -33.28 -15.90
C ARG A 413 0.40 -33.66 -14.55
N GLN A 414 0.21 -34.96 -14.31
CA GLN A 414 -0.34 -35.44 -13.04
C GLN A 414 0.63 -35.21 -11.86
N ALA A 415 1.94 -35.37 -12.07
CA ALA A 415 2.95 -35.07 -11.06
C ALA A 415 2.98 -33.58 -10.70
N HIS A 416 2.94 -32.68 -11.70
CA HIS A 416 2.88 -31.23 -11.46
C HIS A 416 1.62 -30.81 -10.71
N GLN A 417 0.46 -31.41 -11.03
CA GLN A 417 -0.78 -31.14 -10.29
C GLN A 417 -0.68 -31.58 -8.82
N ARG A 418 -0.12 -32.76 -8.53
CA ARG A 418 0.06 -33.24 -7.16
C ARG A 418 0.99 -32.34 -6.35
N GLU A 419 2.09 -31.89 -6.96
CA GLU A 419 3.05 -30.99 -6.31
C GLU A 419 2.44 -29.60 -6.04
N ALA A 420 1.65 -29.08 -6.98
CA ALA A 420 0.91 -27.83 -6.80
C ALA A 420 -0.14 -27.92 -5.67
N GLN A 421 -0.88 -29.03 -5.59
CA GLN A 421 -1.82 -29.29 -4.51
C GLN A 421 -1.14 -29.42 -3.15
N GLN A 422 0.00 -30.12 -3.07
CA GLN A 422 0.79 -30.20 -1.83
C GLN A 422 1.31 -28.83 -1.38
N ARG A 423 1.85 -28.01 -2.30
CA ARG A 423 2.29 -26.65 -1.98
C ARG A 423 1.14 -25.80 -1.43
N GLN A 424 -0.05 -25.89 -2.04
CA GLN A 424 -1.22 -25.16 -1.57
C GLN A 424 -1.71 -25.65 -0.19
N ALA A 425 -1.65 -26.96 0.07
CA ALA A 425 -2.00 -27.53 1.37
C ALA A 425 -1.03 -27.05 2.47
N GLN A 426 0.28 -27.08 2.19
CA GLN A 426 1.31 -26.58 3.11
C GLN A 426 1.15 -25.08 3.41
N GLN A 427 0.85 -24.26 2.41
CA GLN A 427 0.59 -22.83 2.62
C GLN A 427 -0.63 -22.58 3.51
N ARG A 428 -1.72 -23.34 3.31
CA ARG A 428 -2.92 -23.25 4.16
C ARG A 428 -2.62 -23.64 5.61
N GLU A 429 -1.80 -24.67 5.81
CA GLU A 429 -1.40 -25.10 7.15
C GLU A 429 -0.50 -24.09 7.85
N ALA A 430 0.48 -23.52 7.14
CA ALA A 430 1.33 -22.46 7.66
C ALA A 430 0.52 -21.22 8.05
N GLN A 431 -0.48 -20.83 7.26
CA GLN A 431 -1.40 -19.74 7.60
C GLN A 431 -2.22 -20.04 8.87
N ARG A 432 -2.75 -21.26 9.01
CA ARG A 432 -3.48 -21.65 10.23
C ARG A 432 -2.60 -21.58 11.47
N GLN A 433 -1.36 -22.05 11.38
CA GLN A 433 -0.41 -21.96 12.49
C GLN A 433 -0.05 -20.51 12.84
N ALA A 434 0.12 -19.64 11.84
CA ALA A 434 0.39 -18.22 12.08
C ALA A 434 -0.79 -17.53 12.80
N GLN A 435 -2.03 -17.80 12.36
CA GLN A 435 -3.24 -17.27 13.00
C GLN A 435 -3.39 -17.76 14.45
N GLN A 436 -3.09 -19.03 14.73
CA GLN A 436 -3.12 -19.57 16.09
C GLN A 436 -2.08 -18.90 17.00
N ARG A 437 -0.85 -18.68 16.52
CA ARG A 437 0.19 -17.98 17.30
C ARG A 437 -0.23 -16.54 17.60
N GLU A 438 -0.81 -15.85 16.63
CA GLU A 438 -1.28 -14.47 16.82
C GLU A 438 -2.44 -14.39 17.83
N ALA A 439 -3.38 -15.34 17.79
CA ALA A 439 -4.45 -15.45 18.76
C ALA A 439 -3.93 -15.72 20.18
N GLN A 440 -2.96 -16.62 20.33
CA GLN A 440 -2.32 -16.88 21.62
C GLN A 440 -1.56 -15.66 22.16
N GLN A 441 -0.84 -14.92 21.31
CA GLN A 441 -0.17 -13.68 21.70
C GLN A 441 -1.16 -12.60 22.14
N ARG A 442 -2.29 -12.47 21.44
CA ARG A 442 -3.37 -11.55 21.85
C ARG A 442 -3.93 -11.89 23.23
N GLN A 443 -4.20 -13.18 23.48
CA GLN A 443 -4.68 -13.63 24.80
C GLN A 443 -3.64 -13.39 25.90
N ALA A 444 -2.36 -13.64 25.63
CA ALA A 444 -1.28 -13.39 26.59
C ALA A 444 -1.17 -11.89 26.95
N ARG A 445 -1.26 -11.00 25.94
CA ARG A 445 -1.27 -9.54 26.16
C ARG A 445 -2.46 -9.09 27.00
N GLN A 446 -3.66 -9.57 26.69
CA GLN A 446 -4.86 -9.26 27.47
C GLN A 446 -4.74 -9.71 28.93
N ARG A 447 -4.17 -10.90 29.18
CA ARG A 447 -3.92 -11.37 30.56
C ARG A 447 -2.89 -10.49 31.29
N ALA A 448 -1.83 -10.07 30.61
CA ALA A 448 -0.82 -9.18 31.19
C ALA A 448 -1.40 -7.80 31.53
N GLU A 449 -2.21 -7.22 30.63
CA GLU A 449 -2.91 -5.95 30.85
C GLU A 449 -3.90 -6.05 32.02
N GLN A 450 -4.67 -7.14 32.11
CA GLN A 450 -5.58 -7.37 33.24
C GLN A 450 -4.82 -7.51 34.57
N ALA A 451 -3.68 -8.19 34.59
CA ALA A 451 -2.85 -8.31 35.79
C ALA A 451 -2.31 -6.94 36.23
N GLN A 452 -1.82 -6.12 35.29
CA GLN A 452 -1.36 -4.76 35.57
C GLN A 452 -2.50 -3.86 36.07
N ALA A 453 -3.69 -3.95 35.49
CA ALA A 453 -4.86 -3.20 35.94
C ALA A 453 -5.26 -3.56 37.37
N ARG A 454 -5.27 -4.86 37.71
CA ARG A 454 -5.52 -5.35 39.08
C ARG A 454 -4.49 -4.83 40.06
N GLN A 455 -3.21 -4.84 39.68
CA GLN A 455 -2.13 -4.31 40.53
C GLN A 455 -2.29 -2.80 40.78
N ARG A 456 -2.63 -2.01 39.76
CA ARG A 456 -2.91 -0.57 39.90
C ARG A 456 -4.12 -0.31 40.79
N ALA A 457 -5.19 -1.09 40.65
CA ALA A 457 -6.37 -0.99 41.51
C ALA A 457 -6.04 -1.30 42.98
N ALA A 458 -5.28 -2.37 43.24
CA ALA A 458 -4.83 -2.72 44.59
C ALA A 458 -3.94 -1.63 45.22
N GLN A 459 -3.03 -1.04 44.44
CA GLN A 459 -2.20 0.08 44.89
C GLN A 459 -3.04 1.34 45.21
N ALA A 460 -4.06 1.64 44.39
CA ALA A 460 -4.95 2.76 44.65
C ALA A 460 -5.77 2.56 45.94
N GLN A 461 -6.30 1.35 46.15
CA GLN A 461 -7.01 0.99 47.39
C GLN A 461 -6.09 1.12 48.61
N ALA A 462 -4.86 0.61 48.54
CA ALA A 462 -3.89 0.72 49.63
C ALA A 462 -3.57 2.20 49.98
N ARG A 463 -3.45 3.08 48.98
CA ARG A 463 -3.25 4.52 49.20
C ARG A 463 -4.45 5.16 49.89
N GLN A 464 -5.66 4.85 49.44
CA GLN A 464 -6.89 5.36 50.08
C GLN A 464 -7.00 4.93 51.55
N HIS A 465 -6.70 3.67 51.86
CA HIS A 465 -6.68 3.19 53.24
C HIS A 465 -5.63 3.91 54.09
N ALA A 466 -4.43 4.15 53.54
CA ALA A 466 -3.38 4.90 54.24
C ALA A 466 -3.79 6.36 54.50
N GLU A 467 -4.41 7.03 53.53
CA GLU A 467 -4.92 8.39 53.67
C GLU A 467 -6.03 8.48 54.72
N GLN A 468 -6.97 7.53 54.72
CA GLN A 468 -8.03 7.44 55.73
C GLN A 468 -7.45 7.23 57.13
N ALA A 469 -6.47 6.33 57.29
CA ALA A 469 -5.80 6.10 58.57
C ALA A 469 -5.09 7.36 59.07
N GLN A 470 -4.40 8.09 58.19
CA GLN A 470 -3.76 9.37 58.53
C GLN A 470 -4.78 10.44 58.93
N ALA A 471 -5.91 10.54 58.22
CA ALA A 471 -6.98 11.47 58.56
C ALA A 471 -7.58 11.17 59.94
N GLN A 472 -7.86 9.90 60.23
CA GLN A 472 -8.33 9.47 61.55
C GLN A 472 -7.31 9.76 62.66
N ALA A 473 -6.02 9.53 62.41
CA ALA A 473 -4.96 9.86 63.37
C ALA A 473 -4.90 11.37 63.64
N ARG A 474 -5.01 12.21 62.61
CA ARG A 474 -5.07 13.68 62.76
C ARG A 474 -6.29 14.12 63.56
N GLN A 475 -7.46 13.53 63.31
CA GLN A 475 -8.67 13.81 64.08
C GLN A 475 -8.51 13.45 65.55
N ARG A 476 -7.98 12.25 65.86
CA ARG A 476 -7.70 11.83 67.24
C ARG A 476 -6.71 12.77 67.94
N ALA A 477 -5.65 13.18 67.24
CA ALA A 477 -4.68 14.14 67.78
C ALA A 477 -5.31 15.52 68.05
N ALA A 478 -6.19 15.99 67.17
CA ALA A 478 -6.92 17.24 67.37
C ALA A 478 -7.89 17.16 68.56
N GLN A 479 -8.63 16.06 68.70
CA GLN A 479 -9.52 15.81 69.85
C GLN A 479 -8.75 15.77 71.17
N ALA A 480 -7.61 15.07 71.21
CA ALA A 480 -6.74 15.03 72.39
C ALA A 480 -6.23 16.42 72.78
N ARG A 481 -5.84 17.25 71.80
CA ARG A 481 -5.44 18.65 72.05
C ARG A 481 -6.58 19.50 72.60
N GLN A 482 -7.80 19.33 72.10
CA GLN A 482 -8.98 20.04 72.61
C GLN A 482 -9.33 19.63 74.05
N GLN A 483 -9.20 18.35 74.38
CA GLN A 483 -9.41 17.85 75.75
C GLN A 483 -8.35 18.38 76.71
N ALA A 484 -7.09 18.48 76.27
CA ALA A 484 -6.00 19.06 77.08
C ALA A 484 -6.12 20.58 77.27
N ALA A 485 -6.82 21.30 76.39
CA ALA A 485 -7.02 22.74 76.45
C ALA A 485 -8.23 23.18 77.31
N ARG A 486 -8.99 22.24 77.91
CA ARG A 486 -10.04 22.59 78.87
C ARG A 486 -9.40 23.07 80.19
N PRO A 487 -9.68 24.31 80.66
CA PRO A 487 -9.11 24.80 81.91
C PRO A 487 -9.72 24.04 83.09
N GLN A 488 -8.88 23.35 83.86
CA GLN A 488 -9.23 22.78 85.16
C GLN A 488 -9.48 23.91 86.16
N ARG A 489 -10.74 24.08 86.59
CA ARG A 489 -11.05 24.79 87.84
C ARG A 489 -10.76 23.86 89.02
N GLN A 490 -9.97 24.36 89.96
CA GLN A 490 -9.48 23.75 91.20
C GLN A 490 -10.62 23.29 92.13
N GLN A 491 -10.61 22.04 92.60
CA GLN A 491 -10.20 21.54 93.95
C GLN A 491 -11.43 21.02 94.75
N PRO A 492 -11.33 20.22 95.85
CA PRO A 492 -10.17 19.71 96.62
C PRO A 492 -10.21 18.17 96.95
N GLN A 493 -9.17 17.68 97.65
CA GLN A 493 -9.11 16.35 98.31
C GLN A 493 -10.14 16.23 99.47
N PRO A 494 -10.62 15.01 99.86
CA PRO A 494 -9.91 14.17 100.87
C PRO A 494 -10.05 12.62 100.74
N GLN A 495 -9.04 11.94 101.30
CA GLN A 495 -8.95 10.66 102.03
C GLN A 495 -10.00 9.52 101.87
N GLY A 496 -9.51 8.28 101.76
CA GLY A 496 -10.10 7.13 102.47
C GLY A 496 -10.36 5.81 101.71
N HIS A 497 -9.48 4.83 101.91
CA HIS A 497 -9.72 3.37 102.04
C HIS A 497 -9.89 2.43 100.81
N ALA A 498 -8.82 1.64 100.62
CA ALA A 498 -8.73 0.18 100.77
C ALA A 498 -9.28 -0.79 99.70
N ARG A 499 -8.35 -1.69 99.29
CA ARG A 499 -8.50 -3.12 98.91
C ARG A 499 -9.23 -3.39 97.56
N HIS A 500 -8.75 -4.21 96.62
CA HIS A 500 -8.12 -5.53 96.70
C HIS A 500 -7.45 -5.92 95.35
N ALA A 501 -6.37 -6.71 95.43
CA ALA A 501 -5.97 -7.85 94.59
C ALA A 501 -5.61 -7.67 93.08
N ALA A 502 -4.35 -8.02 92.80
CA ALA A 502 -3.74 -8.44 91.53
C ALA A 502 -4.17 -9.90 91.14
N PRO A 503 -3.62 -10.58 90.10
CA PRO A 503 -2.58 -10.18 89.14
C PRO A 503 -2.80 -10.63 87.66
N ALA A 504 -1.79 -10.31 86.85
CA ALA A 504 -1.47 -10.77 85.51
C ALA A 504 -1.58 -12.29 85.29
N ASN A 505 -1.77 -12.77 84.06
CA ASN A 505 -0.70 -13.01 83.07
C ASN A 505 -1.18 -13.97 81.96
N SER A 506 -0.67 -13.74 80.75
CA SER A 506 -0.22 -14.73 79.74
C SER A 506 -1.09 -15.85 79.18
N GLN A 507 -0.87 -16.07 77.87
CA GLN A 507 -0.89 -17.36 77.15
C GLN A 507 -2.29 -17.92 76.84
N GLU A 508 -2.69 -18.12 75.59
CA GLU A 508 -2.41 -19.26 74.68
C GLU A 508 -3.70 -19.34 73.81
N ALA A 509 -3.85 -19.90 72.62
CA ALA A 509 -3.02 -20.58 71.65
C ALA A 509 -3.91 -20.82 70.41
N GLN A 510 -3.30 -21.48 69.41
CA GLN A 510 -3.91 -22.42 68.46
C GLN A 510 -4.56 -21.83 67.21
N GLU A 511 -3.90 -21.87 66.05
CA GLU A 511 -3.49 -23.06 65.27
C GLU A 511 -4.70 -23.81 64.68
N ARG A 512 -4.76 -23.89 63.34
CA ARG A 512 -5.11 -25.05 62.47
C ARG A 512 -5.88 -24.61 61.23
N ARG A 513 -5.27 -24.73 60.04
CA ARG A 513 -5.35 -25.87 59.08
C ARG A 513 -6.14 -25.38 57.86
N ARG A 514 -5.86 -25.74 56.61
CA ARG A 514 -4.75 -26.35 55.85
C ARG A 514 -5.22 -26.24 54.37
N PRO A 515 -4.37 -26.55 53.38
CA PRO A 515 -4.58 -26.25 51.97
C PRO A 515 -5.40 -27.33 51.25
N ASN A 516 -5.86 -26.98 50.04
CA ASN A 516 -5.77 -27.86 48.87
C ASN A 516 -5.61 -27.02 47.61
#